data_AF-A0A7C7P716-F1
#
_entry.id   AF-A0A7C7P716-F1
#
_cell.length_a   1.000
_cell.length_b   1.000
_cell.length_c   1.000
_cell.angle_alpha   90.00
_cell.angle_beta   90.00
_cell.angle_gamma   90.00
#
_symmetry.space_group_name_H-M   'P 1'
#
loop_
_entity.id
_entity.type
_entity.pdbx_description
1 polymer ?
#
loop_
_entity_poly.entity_id
_entity_poly.type
_entity_poly.pdbx_seq_one_letter_code
_entity_poly.pdbx_strand_id
1 'polypeptide(L)'
;MANEFDNYIIKLEKKLENQNSKGENQYAREYIIQRKKETIPDFSQILQLGMTYEEVKQIKGLPKHIDTMNEPRRQFELWTYSTDSTISRLYFENNMLVRIEK
;
A
#
# COMPACT_ATOMS: atom_id res chain seq x y z
N MET A 1 36.61 -18.64 -39.63
CA MET A 1 36.72 -19.13 -38.23
C MET A 1 36.16 -18.16 -37.17
N ALA A 2 36.03 -16.85 -37.41
CA ALA A 2 35.42 -15.93 -36.43
C ALA A 2 33.91 -16.14 -36.21
N ASN A 3 33.14 -16.37 -37.29
CA ASN A 3 31.67 -16.46 -37.25
C ASN A 3 31.07 -17.63 -36.45
N GLU A 4 31.83 -18.68 -36.16
CA GLU A 4 31.31 -19.82 -35.40
C GLU A 4 31.30 -19.53 -33.90
N PHE A 5 32.34 -18.88 -33.39
CA PHE A 5 32.43 -18.48 -31.99
C PHE A 5 31.37 -17.45 -31.61
N ASP A 6 31.09 -16.48 -32.50
CA ASP A 6 30.05 -15.48 -32.27
C ASP A 6 28.66 -16.10 -32.13
N ASN A 7 28.35 -17.13 -32.93
CA ASN A 7 27.10 -17.88 -32.83
C ASN A 7 26.97 -18.65 -31.50
N TYR A 8 28.08 -19.16 -30.98
CA TYR A 8 28.09 -19.82 -29.67
C TYR A 8 27.90 -18.82 -28.54
N ILE A 9 28.50 -17.62 -28.63
CA ILE A 9 28.31 -16.54 -27.64
C ILE A 9 26.84 -16.11 -27.59
N ILE A 10 26.23 -15.82 -28.75
CA ILE A 10 24.81 -15.43 -28.83
C ILE A 10 23.89 -16.51 -28.24
N LYS A 11 24.21 -17.80 -28.46
CA LYS A 11 23.42 -18.92 -27.93
C LYS A 11 23.53 -19.04 -26.40
N LEU A 12 24.69 -18.71 -25.84
CA LEU A 12 24.92 -18.72 -24.40
C LEU A 12 24.22 -17.54 -23.71
N GLU A 13 24.32 -16.33 -24.28
CA GLU A 13 23.63 -15.14 -23.80
C GLU A 13 22.11 -15.35 -23.77
N LYS A 14 21.56 -15.90 -24.86
CA LYS A 14 20.13 -16.19 -24.96
C LYS A 14 19.66 -17.26 -23.98
N LYS A 15 20.54 -18.21 -23.58
CA LYS A 15 20.23 -19.19 -22.53
C LYS A 15 20.22 -18.54 -21.14
N LEU A 16 21.17 -17.67 -20.85
CA LEU A 16 21.26 -16.94 -19.58
C LEU A 16 20.07 -15.99 -19.39
N GLU A 17 19.66 -15.29 -20.46
CA GLU A 17 18.50 -14.38 -20.45
C GLU A 17 17.17 -15.16 -20.24
N ASN A 18 17.06 -16.37 -20.80
CA ASN A 18 15.91 -17.25 -20.58
C ASN A 18 15.89 -17.89 -19.18
N GLN A 19 17.05 -18.09 -18.53
CA GLN A 19 17.13 -18.57 -17.15
C GLN A 19 16.71 -17.50 -16.15
N ASN A 20 17.07 -16.24 -16.38
CA ASN A 20 16.71 -15.12 -15.50
C ASN A 20 15.23 -14.68 -15.60
N SER A 21 14.49 -15.10 -16.63
CA SER A 21 13.18 -14.52 -16.96
C SER A 21 11.94 -15.36 -16.59
N LYS A 22 12.06 -16.63 -16.13
CA LYS A 22 10.90 -17.55 -16.21
C LYS A 22 10.44 -18.37 -15.00
N GLY A 23 10.95 -18.20 -13.77
CA GLY A 23 10.27 -18.93 -12.68
C GLY A 23 10.66 -18.59 -11.25
N GLU A 24 11.95 -18.44 -10.97
CA GLU A 24 12.42 -18.34 -9.58
C GLU A 24 11.99 -17.03 -8.90
N ASN A 25 11.89 -15.95 -9.68
CA ASN A 25 11.52 -14.63 -9.18
C ASN A 25 10.02 -14.50 -8.91
N GLN A 26 9.17 -15.26 -9.61
CA GLN A 26 7.72 -15.17 -9.43
C GLN A 26 7.29 -15.85 -8.13
N TYR A 27 7.79 -17.05 -7.86
CA TYR A 27 7.53 -17.76 -6.60
C TYR A 27 8.03 -16.96 -5.39
N ALA A 28 9.26 -16.41 -5.46
CA ALA A 28 9.79 -15.57 -4.39
C ALA A 28 8.93 -14.31 -4.16
N ARG A 29 8.46 -13.65 -5.22
CA ARG A 29 7.56 -12.49 -5.14
C ARG A 29 6.21 -12.87 -4.55
N GLU A 30 5.60 -13.94 -5.02
CA GLU A 30 4.32 -14.46 -4.52
C GLU A 30 4.43 -14.86 -3.05
N TYR A 31 5.51 -15.54 -2.66
CA TYR A 31 5.82 -15.89 -1.28
C TYR A 31 5.98 -14.65 -0.39
N ILE A 32 6.68 -13.62 -0.85
CA ILE A 32 6.83 -12.34 -0.11
C ILE A 32 5.47 -11.64 0.03
N ILE A 33 4.65 -11.61 -1.02
CA ILE A 33 3.30 -11.03 -0.98
C ILE A 33 2.41 -11.79 0.00
N GLN A 34 2.45 -13.13 -0.03
CA GLN A 34 1.65 -13.99 0.83
C GLN A 34 2.06 -13.85 2.29
N ARG A 35 3.36 -13.91 2.60
CA ARG A 35 3.89 -13.67 3.94
C ARG A 35 3.50 -12.29 4.46
N LYS A 36 3.56 -11.24 3.63
CA LYS A 36 3.11 -9.91 4.02
C LYS A 36 1.63 -9.91 4.39
N LYS A 37 0.76 -10.52 3.57
CA LYS A 37 -0.68 -10.65 3.86
C LYS A 37 -0.96 -11.41 5.16
N GLU A 38 -0.25 -12.52 5.41
CA GLU A 38 -0.39 -13.33 6.62
C GLU A 38 0.04 -12.59 7.90
N THR A 39 1.03 -11.69 7.78
CA THR A 39 1.54 -10.90 8.91
C THR A 39 0.81 -9.60 9.16
N ILE A 40 -0.04 -9.13 8.23
CA ILE A 40 -0.93 -7.99 8.49
C ILE A 40 -2.01 -8.54 9.44
N PRO A 41 -2.02 -8.12 10.72
CA PRO A 41 -3.07 -8.56 11.61
C PRO A 41 -4.40 -8.10 11.02
N ASP A 42 -5.44 -8.92 11.10
CA ASP A 42 -6.78 -8.61 10.59
C ASP A 42 -7.40 -7.48 11.42
N PHE A 43 -6.90 -6.27 11.19
CA PHE A 43 -7.39 -5.02 11.73
C PHE A 43 -8.48 -4.43 10.83
N SER A 44 -9.07 -5.24 9.94
CA SER A 44 -10.09 -4.80 8.96
C SER A 44 -11.28 -4.07 9.59
N GLN A 45 -11.42 -4.09 10.92
CA GLN A 45 -12.50 -3.44 11.64
C GLN A 45 -12.05 -2.35 12.63
N ILE A 46 -10.76 -2.16 12.89
CA ILE A 46 -10.27 -1.24 13.93
C ILE A 46 -9.42 -0.14 13.31
N LEU A 47 -9.89 1.11 13.41
CA LEU A 47 -9.10 2.29 13.06
C LEU A 47 -7.87 2.42 13.97
N GLN A 48 -6.71 2.61 13.37
CA GLN A 48 -5.45 2.86 14.08
C GLN A 48 -4.74 4.09 13.51
N LEU A 49 -3.97 4.76 14.35
CA LEU A 49 -3.11 5.86 13.92
C LEU A 49 -2.06 5.34 12.92
N GLY A 50 -1.69 6.18 11.96
CA GLY A 50 -0.78 5.83 10.87
C GLY A 50 -1.46 5.32 9.60
N MET A 51 -2.76 4.98 9.66
CA MET A 51 -3.50 4.50 8.48
C MET A 51 -3.64 5.60 7.42
N THR A 52 -3.59 5.18 6.16
CA THR A 52 -3.81 6.03 4.99
C THR A 52 -5.30 6.26 4.72
N TYR A 53 -5.62 7.22 3.85
CA TYR A 53 -6.99 7.47 3.39
C TYR A 53 -7.68 6.20 2.87
N GLU A 54 -6.97 5.42 2.06
CA GLU A 54 -7.55 4.22 1.45
C GLU A 54 -7.82 3.14 2.48
N GLU A 55 -6.90 2.91 3.41
CA GLU A 55 -7.11 1.95 4.52
C GLU A 55 -8.30 2.37 5.39
N VAL A 56 -8.43 3.67 5.71
CA VAL A 56 -9.56 4.17 6.48
C VAL A 56 -10.88 4.03 5.73
N LYS A 57 -10.91 4.30 4.42
CA LYS A 57 -12.11 4.12 3.59
C LYS A 57 -12.54 2.65 3.51
N GLN A 58 -11.59 1.70 3.48
CA GLN A 58 -11.93 0.27 3.52
C GLN A 58 -12.62 -0.12 4.83
N ILE A 59 -12.27 0.52 5.94
CA ILE A 59 -12.82 0.22 7.28
C ILE A 59 -14.13 0.97 7.55
N LYS A 60 -14.19 2.27 7.26
CA LYS A 60 -15.30 3.17 7.64
C LYS A 60 -16.19 3.61 6.47
N GLY A 61 -15.79 3.35 5.24
CA GLY A 61 -16.43 3.89 4.04
C GLY A 61 -16.05 5.35 3.80
N LEU A 62 -16.86 6.05 3.00
CA LEU A 62 -16.62 7.45 2.66
C LEU A 62 -17.07 8.37 3.80
N PRO A 63 -16.30 9.42 4.15
CA PRO A 63 -16.72 10.41 5.13
C PRO A 63 -17.92 11.22 4.60
N LYS A 64 -18.77 11.70 5.51
CA LYS A 64 -19.88 12.59 5.14
C LYS A 64 -19.41 14.01 4.82
N HIS A 65 -18.35 14.46 5.48
CA HIS A 65 -17.76 15.76 5.27
C HIS A 65 -16.24 15.70 5.38
N ILE A 66 -15.57 16.45 4.51
CA ILE A 66 -14.12 16.64 4.52
C ILE A 66 -13.88 18.15 4.62
N ASP A 67 -13.16 18.56 5.65
CA ASP A 67 -12.78 19.94 5.89
C ASP A 67 -11.26 20.02 6.08
N THR A 68 -10.71 21.23 6.15
CA THR A 68 -9.30 21.47 6.42
C THR A 68 -9.13 22.38 7.62
N MET A 69 -8.46 21.87 8.65
CA MET A 69 -8.20 22.59 9.89
C MET A 69 -6.75 23.04 9.93
N ASN A 70 -6.54 24.36 9.96
CA ASN A 70 -5.22 24.96 10.07
C ASN A 70 -4.93 25.31 11.54
N GLU A 71 -3.98 24.60 12.13
CA GLU A 71 -3.35 24.96 13.40
C GLU A 71 -2.04 25.75 13.12
N PRO A 72 -1.50 26.51 14.10
CA PRO A 72 -0.39 27.43 13.88
C PRO A 72 0.88 26.82 13.25
N ARG A 73 1.04 25.50 13.29
CA ARG A 73 2.19 24.77 12.72
C ARG A 73 1.80 23.53 11.92
N ARG A 74 0.51 23.22 11.80
CA ARG A 74 0.03 21.96 11.23
C ARG A 74 -1.26 22.19 10.47
N GLN A 75 -1.42 21.48 9.37
CA GLN A 75 -2.64 21.47 8.58
C GLN A 75 -3.19 20.06 8.62
N PHE A 76 -4.45 19.92 9.03
CA PHE A 76 -5.13 18.65 9.10
C PHE A 76 -6.28 18.60 8.10
N GLU A 77 -6.41 17.49 7.41
CA GLU A 77 -7.64 17.14 6.71
C GLU A 77 -8.58 16.45 7.70
N LEU A 78 -9.72 17.07 7.98
CA LEU A 78 -10.70 16.64 8.96
C LEU A 78 -11.83 15.89 8.27
N TRP A 79 -11.94 14.60 8.57
CA TRP A 79 -13.00 13.75 8.06
C TRP A 79 -14.06 13.51 9.13
N THR A 80 -15.31 13.85 8.83
CA THR A 80 -16.43 13.68 9.75
C THR A 80 -17.34 12.54 9.29
N TYR A 81 -17.58 11.61 10.21
CA TYR A 81 -18.54 10.52 10.08
C TYR A 81 -19.66 10.75 11.09
N SER A 82 -20.81 11.23 10.63
CA SER A 82 -22.01 11.34 11.47
C SER A 82 -22.96 10.18 11.20
N THR A 83 -23.49 9.59 12.26
CA THR A 83 -24.70 8.75 12.26
C THR A 83 -25.76 9.45 13.09
N ASP A 84 -26.99 8.95 13.09
CA ASP A 84 -28.11 9.62 13.79
C ASP A 84 -27.88 9.83 15.29
N SER A 85 -26.91 9.10 15.89
CA SER A 85 -26.61 9.13 17.32
C SER A 85 -25.15 9.46 17.67
N THR A 86 -24.20 9.44 16.72
CA THR A 86 -22.76 9.65 17.02
C THR A 86 -22.04 10.41 15.92
N ILE A 87 -21.03 11.20 16.30
CA ILE A 87 -20.17 11.95 15.37
C ILE A 87 -18.73 11.57 15.65
N SER A 88 -18.10 10.82 14.73
CA SER A 88 -16.66 10.57 14.78
C SER A 88 -15.93 11.54 13.86
N ARG A 89 -14.81 12.09 14.34
CA ARG A 89 -13.91 12.94 13.56
C ARG A 89 -12.54 12.31 13.48
N LEU A 90 -11.99 12.25 12.28
CA LEU A 90 -10.66 11.72 12.00
C LEU A 90 -9.81 12.85 11.44
N TYR A 91 -8.58 12.99 11.93
CA TYR A 91 -7.65 14.03 11.50
C TYR A 91 -6.51 13.39 10.77
N PHE A 92 -6.23 13.86 9.57
CA PHE A 92 -5.14 13.38 8.74
C PHE A 92 -4.12 14.47 8.50
N GLU A 93 -2.85 14.07 8.47
CA GLU A 93 -1.73 14.91 8.08
C GLU A 93 -0.96 14.14 7.00
N ASN A 94 -0.80 14.71 5.81
CA ASN A 94 -0.11 14.08 4.68
C ASN A 94 -0.57 12.64 4.37
N ASN A 95 -1.88 12.39 4.23
CA ASN A 95 -2.46 11.06 3.98
C ASN A 95 -2.17 10.04 5.11
N MET A 96 -2.03 10.51 6.35
CA MET A 96 -1.79 9.65 7.51
C MET A 96 -2.72 10.05 8.66
N LEU A 97 -3.45 9.08 9.21
CA LEU A 97 -4.36 9.27 10.33
C LEU A 97 -3.58 9.57 11.61
N VAL A 98 -3.71 10.76 12.16
CA VAL A 98 -2.94 11.22 13.34
C VAL A 98 -3.79 11.37 14.59
N ARG A 99 -5.12 11.50 14.46
CA ARG A 99 -6.04 11.63 15.59
C ARG A 99 -7.43 11.08 15.30
N ILE A 100 -8.06 10.50 16.33
CA ILE A 100 -9.41 9.95 16.29
C ILE A 100 -10.21 10.57 17.45
N GLU A 101 -11.32 11.23 17.14
CA GLU A 101 -12.33 11.70 18.09
C GLU A 101 -13.67 10.98 17.83
N LYS A 102 -14.40 10.67 18.91
CA LYS A 102 -15.69 9.94 18.87
C LYS A 102 -16.78 10.71 19.59
#